data_AF-A0A534Y0L8-F1
#
_entry.id   AF-A0A534Y0L8-F1
#
_cell.length_a   1.000
_cell.length_b   1.000
_cell.length_c   1.000
_cell.angle_alpha   90.00
_cell.angle_beta   90.00
_cell.angle_gamma   90.00
#
_symmetry.space_group_name_H-M   'P 1'
#
loop_
_entity.id
_entity.type
_entity.pdbx_description
1 polymer ?
#
loop_
_entity_poly.entity_id
_entity_poly.type
_entity_poly.pdbx_seq_one_letter_code
_entity_poly.pdbx_strand_id
1 'polypeptide(L)'
;MVTDPAVIHAAYNDSQGVTAAFNKNILLAVNALARSSFNPDDFDHHAPYLVERRRIEMWLVARQPLEIQLGRIGGSLFVLEGDGIRTEISRRFSRAGVLRLLDDAGFTPERWFESADGRFGLGLGKAREAVRSL
;
A
#
# COMPACT_ATOMS: atom_id res chain seq x y z
N MET A 1 -10.74 7.87 -12.44
CA MET A 1 -10.35 6.80 -13.36
C MET A 1 -10.49 5.50 -12.59
N VAL A 2 -11.10 4.49 -13.18
CA VAL A 2 -11.06 3.13 -12.64
C VAL A 2 -10.36 2.31 -13.71
N THR A 3 -9.12 1.94 -13.43
CA THR A 3 -8.28 1.14 -14.33
C THR A 3 -8.76 -0.31 -14.29
N ASP A 4 -8.57 -1.02 -15.41
CA ASP A 4 -8.84 -2.47 -15.51
C ASP A 4 -8.19 -3.22 -14.32
N PRO A 5 -8.97 -4.02 -13.55
CA PRO A 5 -8.48 -4.85 -12.47
C PRO A 5 -7.25 -5.69 -12.82
N ALA A 6 -7.16 -6.23 -14.04
CA ALA A 6 -6.03 -7.04 -14.48
C ALA A 6 -4.73 -6.21 -14.58
N VAL A 7 -4.83 -4.99 -15.11
CA VAL A 7 -3.70 -4.05 -15.18
C VAL A 7 -3.26 -3.64 -13.78
N ILE A 8 -4.22 -3.39 -12.88
CA ILE A 8 -3.90 -3.05 -11.49
C ILE A 8 -3.23 -4.25 -10.79
N HIS A 9 -3.73 -5.46 -10.98
CA HIS A 9 -3.15 -6.65 -10.38
C HIS A 9 -1.72 -6.89 -10.86
N ALA A 10 -1.47 -6.79 -12.17
CA ALA A 10 -0.14 -6.97 -12.76
C ALA A 10 0.87 -5.92 -12.29
N ALA A 11 0.42 -4.68 -12.01
CA ALA A 11 1.30 -3.63 -11.52
C ALA A 11 1.85 -3.88 -10.09
N TYR A 12 1.24 -4.81 -9.34
CA TYR A 12 1.66 -5.16 -7.97
C TYR A 12 2.13 -6.62 -7.85
N ASN A 13 1.94 -7.42 -8.90
CA ASN A 13 2.35 -8.81 -8.99
C ASN A 13 3.16 -9.01 -10.28
N ASP A 14 4.19 -8.21 -10.48
CA ASP A 14 5.02 -8.27 -11.68
C ASP A 14 5.73 -9.62 -11.81
N SER A 15 5.83 -10.13 -13.03
CA SER A 15 6.42 -11.45 -13.31
C SER A 15 7.92 -11.54 -13.02
N GLN A 16 8.59 -10.40 -12.82
CA GLN A 16 10.02 -10.34 -12.47
C GLN A 16 10.24 -10.48 -10.95
N GLY A 17 9.18 -10.44 -10.14
CA GLY A 17 9.25 -10.56 -8.69
C GLY A 17 9.81 -9.32 -7.98
N VAL A 18 9.89 -8.17 -8.66
CA VAL A 18 10.47 -6.94 -8.11
C VAL A 18 9.59 -6.39 -6.99
N THR A 19 8.26 -6.36 -7.18
CA THR A 19 7.32 -5.90 -6.16
C THR A 19 7.28 -6.84 -4.96
N ALA A 20 7.45 -8.15 -5.19
CA ALA A 20 7.55 -9.14 -4.11
C ALA A 20 8.81 -8.90 -3.25
N ALA A 21 9.97 -8.69 -3.89
CA ALA A 21 11.21 -8.35 -3.21
C ALA A 21 11.11 -7.02 -2.45
N PHE A 22 10.51 -5.99 -3.06
CA PHE A 22 10.22 -4.72 -2.40
C PHE A 22 9.35 -4.90 -1.15
N ASN A 23 8.27 -5.68 -1.25
CA ASN A 23 7.38 -5.94 -0.13
C ASN A 23 8.11 -6.62 1.03
N LYS A 24 8.86 -7.68 0.72
CA LYS A 24 9.63 -8.46 1.69
C LYS A 24 10.73 -7.66 2.38
N ASN A 25 11.27 -6.63 1.72
CA ASN A 25 12.32 -5.79 2.27
C ASN A 25 11.93 -5.07 3.57
N ILE A 26 10.62 -4.85 3.84
CA ILE A 26 10.18 -4.28 5.12
C ILE A 26 10.61 -5.14 6.31
N LEU A 27 10.66 -6.46 6.15
CA LEU A 27 11.09 -7.40 7.20
C LEU A 27 12.56 -7.21 7.53
N LEU A 28 13.40 -6.98 6.52
CA LEU A 28 14.81 -6.67 6.68
C LEU A 28 15.03 -5.31 7.36
N ALA A 29 14.21 -4.32 7.02
CA ALA A 29 14.24 -3.01 7.68
C ALA A 29 13.87 -3.12 9.17
N VAL A 30 12.82 -3.89 9.51
CA VAL A 30 12.43 -4.15 10.89
C VAL A 30 13.54 -4.91 11.65
N ASN A 31 14.17 -5.90 11.03
CA ASN A 31 15.33 -6.59 11.61
C ASN A 31 16.49 -5.63 11.91
N ALA A 32 16.79 -4.71 11.00
CA ALA A 32 17.86 -3.74 11.21
C ALA A 32 17.55 -2.78 12.38
N LEU A 33 16.31 -2.28 12.45
CA LEU A 33 15.86 -1.32 13.46
C LEU A 33 15.69 -1.94 14.85
N ALA A 34 15.00 -3.08 14.92
CA ALA A 34 14.58 -3.71 16.16
C ALA A 34 15.46 -4.89 16.58
N ARG A 35 16.42 -5.34 15.76
CA ARG A 35 17.16 -6.60 15.96
C ARG A 35 16.24 -7.81 16.06
N SER A 36 15.13 -7.79 15.30
CA SER A 36 14.24 -8.93 15.16
C SER A 36 14.81 -10.01 14.24
N SER A 37 14.16 -11.17 14.20
CA SER A 37 14.59 -12.35 13.47
C SER A 37 13.66 -12.76 12.32
N PHE A 38 13.00 -11.80 11.64
CA PHE A 38 12.19 -12.15 10.46
C PHE A 38 13.07 -12.75 9.37
N ASN A 39 12.63 -13.83 8.75
CA ASN A 39 13.25 -14.36 7.55
C ASN A 39 12.30 -14.14 6.36
N PRO A 40 12.68 -13.32 5.36
CA PRO A 40 11.83 -13.03 4.20
C PRO A 40 11.40 -14.24 3.37
N ASP A 41 12.17 -15.32 3.41
CA ASP A 41 11.86 -16.54 2.64
C ASP A 41 10.71 -17.35 3.26
N ASP A 42 10.37 -17.08 4.52
CA ASP A 42 9.24 -17.71 5.21
C ASP A 42 7.88 -17.08 4.87
N PHE A 43 7.86 -16.03 4.04
CA PHE A 43 6.65 -15.31 3.66
C PHE A 43 6.45 -15.28 2.15
N ASP A 44 5.22 -15.45 1.69
CA ASP A 44 4.82 -15.21 0.31
C ASP A 44 4.26 -13.80 0.14
N HIS A 45 4.59 -13.17 -0.98
CA HIS A 45 3.95 -11.92 -1.38
C HIS A 45 2.55 -12.23 -1.93
N HIS A 46 1.55 -11.51 -1.44
CA HIS A 46 0.18 -11.60 -1.95
C HIS A 46 -0.43 -10.18 -2.08
N ALA A 47 -0.79 -9.78 -3.31
CA ALA A 47 -1.35 -8.46 -3.58
C ALA A 47 -2.71 -8.50 -4.31
N PRO A 48 -3.82 -8.80 -3.61
CA PRO A 48 -5.15 -8.85 -4.20
C PRO A 48 -5.69 -7.45 -4.50
N TYR A 49 -6.39 -7.31 -5.63
CA TYR A 49 -7.22 -6.14 -5.90
C TYR A 49 -8.63 -6.35 -5.34
N LEU A 50 -8.99 -5.57 -4.34
CA LEU A 50 -10.32 -5.59 -3.74
C LEU A 50 -11.23 -4.62 -4.49
N VAL A 51 -11.94 -5.12 -5.50
CA VAL A 51 -12.79 -4.32 -6.42
C VAL A 51 -13.74 -3.41 -5.65
N GLU A 52 -14.45 -3.95 -4.64
CA GLU A 52 -15.48 -3.19 -3.92
C GLU A 52 -14.92 -2.10 -3.02
N ARG A 53 -13.65 -2.25 -2.63
CA ARG A 53 -12.92 -1.26 -1.85
C ARG A 53 -12.05 -0.36 -2.72
N ARG A 54 -12.00 -0.62 -4.04
CA ARG A 54 -11.19 0.07 -5.06
C ARG A 54 -9.74 0.24 -4.62
N ARG A 55 -9.12 -0.82 -4.12
CA ARG A 55 -7.74 -0.77 -3.62
C ARG A 55 -7.00 -2.08 -3.81
N ILE A 56 -5.69 -1.98 -4.02
CA ILE A 56 -4.76 -3.08 -3.77
C ILE A 56 -4.45 -3.10 -2.27
N GLU A 57 -4.31 -4.29 -1.72
CA GLU A 57 -3.61 -4.50 -0.45
C GLU A 57 -2.39 -5.37 -0.71
N MET A 58 -1.25 -5.06 -0.10
CA MET A 58 -0.07 -5.94 -0.14
C MET A 58 0.08 -6.64 1.19
N TRP A 59 0.35 -7.94 1.13
CA TRP A 59 0.47 -8.83 2.27
C TRP A 59 1.74 -9.66 2.17
N LEU A 60 2.27 -10.01 3.34
CA LEU A 60 3.26 -11.05 3.53
C LEU A 60 2.59 -12.19 4.28
N VAL A 61 2.38 -13.32 3.61
CA VAL A 61 1.64 -14.47 4.11
C VAL A 61 2.62 -15.54 4.57
N ALA A 62 2.54 -15.95 5.84
CA ALA A 62 3.44 -16.96 6.39
C ALA A 62 3.25 -18.31 5.70
N ARG A 63 4.35 -18.93 5.27
CA ARG A 63 4.37 -20.23 4.57
C ARG A 63 4.27 -21.42 5.51
N GLN A 64 4.48 -21.19 6.80
CA GLN A 64 4.50 -22.17 7.87
C GLN A 64 4.28 -21.46 9.21
N PRO A 65 4.04 -22.17 10.33
CA PRO A 65 4.06 -21.56 11.65
C PRO A 65 5.46 -21.01 11.97
N LEU A 66 5.54 -19.77 12.46
CA LEU A 66 6.80 -19.10 12.80
C LEU A 66 6.75 -18.54 14.21
N GLU A 67 7.88 -18.64 14.90
CA GLU A 67 8.18 -17.84 16.08
C GLU A 67 9.26 -16.81 15.71
N ILE A 68 8.90 -15.53 15.77
CA ILE A 68 9.77 -14.43 15.38
C ILE A 68 10.18 -13.68 16.63
N GLN A 69 11.48 -13.64 16.91
CA GLN A 69 12.04 -12.86 18.01
C GLN A 69 11.96 -11.38 17.66
N LEU A 70 11.42 -10.56 18.54
CA LEU A 70 11.23 -9.12 18.31
C LEU A 70 12.41 -8.25 18.80
N GLY A 71 13.50 -8.90 19.24
CA GLY A 71 14.74 -8.24 19.62
C GLY A 71 14.54 -7.18 20.70
N ARG A 72 14.84 -5.92 20.37
CA ARG A 72 14.78 -4.75 21.25
C ARG A 72 13.36 -4.41 21.72
N ILE A 73 12.33 -4.86 21.00
CA ILE A 73 10.94 -4.70 21.42
C ILE A 73 10.61 -5.68 22.57
N GLY A 74 11.32 -6.81 22.63
CA GLY A 74 11.11 -7.87 23.61
C GLY A 74 10.00 -8.85 23.22
N GLY A 75 10.19 -10.11 23.60
CA GLY A 75 9.24 -11.19 23.34
C GLY A 75 9.29 -11.79 21.94
N SER A 76 8.34 -12.69 21.69
CA SER A 76 8.16 -13.39 20.42
C SER A 76 6.79 -13.06 19.81
N LEU A 77 6.77 -12.92 18.48
CA LEU A 77 5.55 -12.95 17.69
C LEU A 77 5.37 -14.37 17.14
N PHE A 78 4.22 -14.97 17.44
CA PHE A 78 3.82 -16.24 16.83
C PHE A 78 2.84 -15.96 15.69
N VAL A 79 3.12 -16.51 14.52
CA VAL A 79 2.23 -16.48 13.35
C VAL A 79 2.00 -17.92 12.89
N LEU A 80 0.78 -18.23 12.50
CA LEU A 80 0.41 -19.52 11.94
C LEU A 80 0.65 -19.54 10.43
N GLU A 81 0.68 -20.73 9.85
CA GLU A 81 0.65 -20.88 8.39
C GLU A 81 -0.59 -20.20 7.82
N GLY A 82 -0.42 -19.42 6.75
CA GLY A 82 -1.48 -18.66 6.11
C GLY A 82 -1.81 -17.33 6.78
N ASP A 83 -1.26 -17.02 7.95
CA ASP A 83 -1.44 -15.70 8.58
C ASP A 83 -0.76 -14.62 7.73
N GLY A 84 -1.46 -13.51 7.53
CA GLY A 84 -1.01 -12.40 6.70
C GLY A 84 -0.64 -11.16 7.52
N ILE A 85 0.53 -10.59 7.25
CA ILE A 85 0.91 -9.24 7.69
C ILE A 85 0.62 -8.28 6.54
N ARG A 86 -0.33 -7.34 6.71
CA ARG A 86 -0.60 -6.31 5.70
C ARG A 86 0.47 -5.23 5.77
N THR A 87 1.13 -5.01 4.64
CA THR A 87 2.22 -4.04 4.51
C THR A 87 1.78 -2.76 3.82
N GLU A 88 0.81 -2.82 2.90
CA GLU A 88 0.36 -1.65 2.15
C GLU A 88 -1.14 -1.66 1.82
N ILE A 89 -1.72 -0.47 1.69
CA ILE A 89 -2.99 -0.23 1.01
C ILE A 89 -2.77 0.84 -0.06
N SER A 90 -3.07 0.52 -1.32
CA SER A 90 -3.02 1.48 -2.43
C SER A 90 -4.40 1.69 -3.04
N ARG A 91 -5.03 2.83 -2.75
CA ARG A 91 -6.38 3.18 -3.21
C ARG A 91 -6.39 3.70 -4.64
N ARG A 92 -7.52 3.53 -5.31
CA ARG A 92 -7.82 4.10 -6.63
C ARG A 92 -8.93 5.12 -6.50
N PHE A 93 -8.81 6.22 -7.24
CA PHE A 93 -9.70 7.36 -7.10
C PHE A 93 -10.36 7.72 -8.44
N SER A 94 -11.65 8.03 -8.37
CA SER A 94 -12.32 8.73 -9.47
C SER A 94 -11.93 10.22 -9.44
N ARG A 95 -11.96 10.89 -10.60
CA ARG A 95 -11.75 12.35 -10.67
C ARG A 95 -12.70 13.07 -9.72
N ALA A 96 -13.99 12.76 -9.82
CA ALA A 96 -15.02 13.31 -8.91
C ALA A 96 -14.69 13.05 -7.43
N GLY A 97 -14.17 11.86 -7.10
CA GLY A 97 -13.74 11.52 -5.75
C GLY A 97 -12.58 12.39 -5.26
N VAL A 98 -11.57 12.63 -6.09
CA VAL A 98 -10.44 13.53 -5.75
C VAL A 98 -10.91 14.97 -5.60
N LEU A 99 -11.75 15.47 -6.50
CA LEU A 99 -12.27 16.84 -6.43
C LEU A 99 -13.09 17.07 -5.14
N ARG A 100 -13.88 16.07 -4.73
CA ARG A 100 -14.57 16.11 -3.44
C ARG A 100 -13.60 16.07 -2.26
N LEU A 101 -12.56 15.24 -2.30
CA LEU A 101 -11.53 15.22 -1.24
C LEU A 101 -10.82 16.56 -1.09
N LEU A 102 -10.54 17.25 -2.21
CA LEU A 102 -10.00 18.61 -2.18
C LEU A 102 -10.98 19.59 -1.52
N ASP A 103 -12.25 19.54 -1.92
CA ASP A 103 -13.30 20.39 -1.36
C ASP A 103 -13.46 20.17 0.16
N ASP A 104 -13.61 18.91 0.58
CA ASP A 104 -13.72 18.49 1.99
C ASP A 104 -12.49 18.92 2.82
N ALA A 105 -11.31 18.96 2.20
CA ALA A 105 -10.07 19.40 2.84
C ALA A 105 -9.87 20.93 2.84
N GLY A 106 -10.86 21.71 2.40
CA GLY A 106 -10.79 23.18 2.39
C GLY A 106 -10.13 23.80 1.16
N PHE A 107 -9.90 23.03 0.10
CA PHE A 107 -9.34 23.51 -1.16
C PHE A 107 -10.44 23.71 -2.21
N THR A 108 -10.41 24.83 -2.93
CA THR A 108 -11.19 25.00 -4.16
C THR A 108 -10.47 24.28 -5.31
N PRO A 109 -11.09 23.27 -5.96
CA PRO A 109 -10.46 22.62 -7.11
C PRO A 109 -10.38 23.58 -8.31
N GLU A 110 -9.21 23.75 -8.90
CA GLU A 110 -8.98 24.70 -10.01
C GLU A 110 -8.71 24.01 -11.35
N ARG A 111 -7.83 23.02 -11.37
CA ARG A 111 -7.41 22.35 -12.62
C ARG A 111 -7.31 20.84 -12.43
N TRP A 112 -7.48 20.14 -13.55
CA TRP A 112 -7.28 18.71 -13.65
C TRP A 112 -6.39 18.43 -14.85
N PHE A 113 -5.33 17.68 -14.62
CA PHE A 113 -4.46 17.13 -15.66
C PHE A 113 -4.61 15.61 -15.65
N GLU A 114 -4.55 15.00 -16.82
CA GLU A 114 -4.73 13.56 -16.98
C GLU A 114 -3.73 13.04 -18.01
N SER A 115 -3.19 11.85 -17.75
CA SER A 115 -2.33 11.17 -18.71
C SER A 115 -3.11 10.82 -19.98
N ALA A 116 -2.43 10.72 -21.12
CA ALA A 116 -3.08 10.43 -22.40
C ALA A 116 -3.84 9.08 -22.41
N ASP A 117 -3.41 8.13 -21.59
CA ASP A 117 -4.06 6.82 -21.42
C ASP A 117 -5.16 6.82 -20.34
N GLY A 118 -5.42 7.95 -19.68
CA GLY A 118 -6.46 8.07 -18.67
C GLY A 118 -6.24 7.23 -17.41
N ARG A 119 -5.00 6.82 -17.11
CA ARG A 119 -4.68 5.96 -15.94
C ARG A 119 -4.18 6.74 -14.74
N PHE A 120 -3.68 7.96 -14.94
CA PHE A 120 -3.18 8.83 -13.88
C PHE A 120 -3.73 10.25 -14.06
N GLY A 121 -4.01 10.91 -12.95
CA GLY A 121 -4.48 12.28 -12.97
C GLY A 121 -3.97 13.08 -11.78
N LEU A 122 -3.81 14.37 -12.02
CA LEU A 122 -3.29 15.33 -11.07
C LEU A 122 -4.33 16.45 -10.91
N GLY A 123 -4.86 16.59 -9.70
CA GLY A 123 -5.75 17.68 -9.33
C GLY A 123 -4.96 18.83 -8.69
N LEU A 124 -5.19 20.05 -9.16
CA LEU A 124 -4.69 21.28 -8.54
C LEU A 124 -5.84 21.92 -7.76
N GLY A 125 -5.65 22.14 -6.47
CA GLY A 125 -6.59 22.87 -5.61
C GLY A 125 -5.92 24.07 -4.97
N LYS A 126 -6.65 25.18 -4.86
CA LYS A 126 -6.23 26.40 -4.15
C LYS A 126 -6.85 26.41 -2.76
N ALA A 127 -6.05 26.56 -1.72
CA ALA A 127 -6.55 26.69 -0.35
C ALA A 127 -7.47 27.91 -0.23
N ARG A 128 -8.63 27.76 0.43
CA ARG A 128 -9.65 28.83 0.49
C ARG A 128 -9.29 30.01 1.40
N GLU A 129 -8.47 29.80 2.42
CA GLU A 129 -7.63 30.76 3.16
C GLU A 129 -6.96 29.98 4.31
N ALA A 130 -5.88 30.52 4.88
CA ALA A 130 -4.92 29.78 5.72
C ALA A 130 -5.61 28.82 6.69
N VAL A 131 -5.30 27.53 6.57
CA VAL A 131 -5.46 26.57 7.67
C VAL A 131 -4.75 27.22 8.85
N ARG A 132 -5.50 27.88 9.75
CA ARG A 132 -4.95 28.41 10.99
C ARG A 132 -4.31 27.20 11.67
N SER A 133 -3.01 27.34 11.93
CA SER A 133 -2.12 26.43 12.66
C SER A 133 -2.89 25.50 13.60
N LEU A 134 -2.70 24.19 13.41
CA LEU A 134 -2.89 23.17 14.44
C LEU A 134 -2.00 23.48 15.65
#